data_AF-A0A090DKY1-F1
#
_entry.id   AF-A0A090DKY1-F1
#
_cell.length_a   1.000
_cell.length_b   1.000
_cell.length_c   1.000
_cell.angle_alpha   90.00
_cell.angle_beta   90.00
_cell.angle_gamma   90.00
#
_symmetry.space_group_name_H-M   'P 1'
#
loop_
_entity.id
_entity.type
_entity.pdbx_description
1 polymer ?
#
loop_
_entity_poly.entity_id
_entity_poly.type
_entity_poly.pdbx_seq_one_letter_code
_entity_poly.pdbx_strand_id
1 'polypeptide(L)'
;MTAFRLSTIGFLASAILSALCTGATAAPGTASAAPAESLYKLCRLIKNDDTIRPYSHDLYSGTVKAFKKLFPDAKGTPAESELQTQANYRCMDGEVLACFVGANLPCAKMNAARDNPGANEFCKTNPNEDVVPAFATGHEAVYSYKCASGKAVVTGETWALDKRGFAQKLWAEVPRR
;
A
#
# COMPACT_ATOMS: atom_id res chain seq x y z
N MET A 1 -11.68 -93.29 -13.88
CA MET A 1 -13.08 -93.58 -14.23
C MET A 1 -13.95 -92.67 -13.38
N THR A 2 -14.79 -91.86 -14.04
CA THR A 2 -16.15 -91.39 -13.64
C THR A 2 -16.40 -90.94 -12.18
N ALA A 3 -17.14 -89.88 -11.86
CA ALA A 3 -17.86 -88.84 -12.59
C ALA A 3 -18.59 -87.98 -11.53
N PHE A 4 -18.77 -86.67 -11.80
CA PHE A 4 -19.94 -85.82 -11.48
C PHE A 4 -20.35 -85.62 -9.99
N ARG A 5 -20.95 -84.52 -9.52
CA ARG A 5 -21.24 -83.12 -9.92
C ARG A 5 -21.93 -82.51 -8.70
N LEU A 6 -21.79 -81.20 -8.43
CA LEU A 6 -22.84 -80.43 -7.76
C LEU A 6 -22.82 -78.95 -8.22
N SER A 7 -23.92 -78.56 -8.86
CA SER A 7 -24.49 -77.20 -8.93
C SER A 7 -24.78 -76.70 -7.49
N THR A 8 -24.88 -75.40 -7.17
CA THR A 8 -25.80 -74.40 -7.73
C THR A 8 -25.36 -72.97 -7.36
N ILE A 9 -25.58 -72.08 -8.31
CA ILE A 9 -25.44 -70.62 -8.23
C ILE A 9 -26.71 -70.02 -7.62
N GLY A 10 -26.56 -68.96 -6.82
CA GLY A 10 -27.55 -67.87 -6.77
C GLY A 10 -27.97 -67.43 -5.37
N PHE A 11 -27.41 -66.31 -4.90
CA PHE A 11 -28.09 -65.36 -4.02
C PHE A 11 -27.32 -64.02 -4.06
N LEU A 12 -27.75 -63.11 -4.93
CA LEU A 12 -27.47 -61.68 -4.77
C LEU A 12 -28.77 -60.94 -5.03
N ALA A 13 -29.42 -60.58 -3.93
CA ALA A 13 -30.55 -59.67 -3.88
C ALA A 13 -30.08 -58.32 -3.33
N SER A 14 -30.48 -57.24 -3.99
CA SER A 14 -30.74 -55.87 -3.48
C SER A 14 -30.33 -54.87 -4.57
N ALA A 15 -31.27 -54.42 -5.40
CA ALA A 15 -32.22 -53.33 -5.16
C ALA A 15 -31.70 -52.03 -5.82
N ILE A 16 -32.35 -51.69 -6.93
CA ILE A 16 -32.21 -50.46 -7.70
C ILE A 16 -32.91 -49.34 -6.91
N LEU A 17 -32.25 -48.19 -6.73
CA LEU A 17 -32.95 -46.93 -6.48
C LEU A 17 -32.20 -45.78 -7.17
N SER A 18 -32.77 -45.31 -8.28
CA SER A 18 -32.43 -44.04 -8.93
C SER A 18 -33.40 -42.97 -8.42
N ALA A 19 -32.89 -41.83 -7.96
CA ALA A 19 -33.60 -40.55 -8.04
C ALA A 19 -32.62 -39.39 -7.83
N LEU A 20 -32.48 -38.55 -8.86
CA LEU A 20 -31.80 -37.26 -8.83
C LEU A 20 -32.56 -36.30 -7.91
N CYS A 21 -31.83 -35.53 -7.09
CA CYS A 21 -32.22 -34.19 -6.68
C CYS A 21 -30.97 -33.31 -6.62
N THR A 22 -30.85 -32.47 -7.63
CA THR A 22 -30.01 -31.28 -7.70
C THR A 22 -30.20 -30.40 -6.46
N GLY A 23 -29.10 -30.14 -5.76
CA GLY A 23 -29.04 -29.20 -4.66
C GLY A 23 -27.60 -28.76 -4.44
N ALA A 24 -27.04 -28.05 -5.42
CA ALA A 24 -25.81 -27.30 -5.21
C ALA A 24 -26.13 -26.22 -4.16
N THR A 25 -25.80 -26.51 -2.90
CA THR A 25 -25.75 -25.51 -1.85
C THR A 25 -24.60 -24.57 -2.17
N ALA A 26 -24.93 -23.45 -2.81
CA ALA A 26 -24.03 -22.31 -2.90
C ALA A 26 -23.66 -21.92 -1.47
N ALA A 27 -22.39 -22.14 -1.10
CA ALA A 27 -21.84 -21.57 0.11
C ALA A 27 -22.00 -20.05 0.03
N PRO A 28 -22.51 -19.37 1.07
CA PRO A 28 -22.48 -17.93 1.10
C PRO A 28 -21.01 -17.51 1.09
N GLY A 29 -20.59 -16.89 -0.02
CA GLY A 29 -19.28 -16.26 -0.12
C GLY A 29 -19.18 -15.19 0.95
N THR A 30 -18.51 -15.49 2.06
CA THR A 30 -18.10 -14.49 3.03
C THR A 30 -17.11 -13.58 2.32
N ALA A 31 -17.55 -12.34 2.09
CA ALA A 31 -16.75 -11.25 1.60
C ALA A 31 -15.38 -11.22 2.29
N SER A 32 -14.31 -11.13 1.48
CA SER A 32 -12.95 -10.96 1.96
C SER A 32 -12.83 -9.64 2.70
N ALA A 33 -13.01 -9.67 4.02
CA ALA A 33 -12.75 -8.56 4.95
C ALA A 33 -11.49 -8.80 5.81
N ALA A 34 -10.82 -9.94 5.62
CA ALA A 34 -9.69 -10.36 6.44
C ALA A 34 -8.44 -9.47 6.25
N PRO A 35 -8.05 -9.06 5.03
CA PRO A 35 -6.89 -8.17 4.82
C PRO A 35 -6.97 -6.76 5.45
N ALA A 36 -8.03 -5.96 5.30
CA ALA A 36 -8.06 -4.63 5.93
C ALA A 36 -8.18 -4.69 7.44
N GLU A 37 -9.06 -5.54 7.97
CA GLU A 37 -9.15 -5.73 9.42
C GLU A 37 -7.80 -6.13 10.00
N SER A 38 -7.02 -6.92 9.24
CA SER A 38 -5.67 -7.30 9.64
C SER A 38 -4.73 -6.11 9.75
N LEU A 39 -4.73 -5.16 8.79
CA LEU A 39 -3.83 -4.00 8.87
C LEU A 39 -4.22 -3.05 10.01
N TYR A 40 -5.51 -2.79 10.20
CA TYR A 40 -5.96 -2.00 11.35
C TYR A 40 -5.66 -2.68 12.69
N LYS A 41 -5.86 -4.01 12.79
CA LYS A 41 -5.49 -4.78 14.00
C LYS A 41 -3.98 -4.75 14.22
N LEU A 42 -3.21 -4.89 13.15
CA LEU A 42 -1.75 -4.82 13.15
C LEU A 42 -1.27 -3.49 13.70
N CYS A 43 -1.72 -2.36 13.12
CA CYS A 43 -1.29 -1.04 13.56
C CYS A 43 -1.63 -0.78 15.03
N ARG A 44 -2.81 -1.16 15.51
CA ARG A 44 -3.16 -1.02 16.94
C ARG A 44 -2.23 -1.79 17.87
N LEU A 45 -1.74 -2.96 17.44
CA LEU A 45 -0.86 -3.83 18.21
C LEU A 45 0.57 -3.29 18.23
N ILE A 46 1.14 -3.00 17.05
CA ILE A 46 2.56 -2.61 16.92
C ILE A 46 2.78 -1.11 17.13
N LYS A 47 1.71 -0.32 17.11
CA LYS A 47 1.67 1.16 17.16
C LYS A 47 2.36 1.81 15.97
N ASN A 48 3.69 1.70 15.90
CA ASN A 48 4.51 2.34 14.90
C ASN A 48 5.27 1.28 14.09
N ASP A 49 5.18 1.38 12.77
CA ASP A 49 5.97 0.55 11.85
C ASP A 49 6.29 1.37 10.60
N ASP A 50 7.58 1.56 10.37
CA ASP A 50 8.11 2.36 9.25
C ASP A 50 8.06 1.58 7.92
N THR A 51 7.68 0.30 7.95
CA THR A 51 7.56 -0.53 6.74
C THR A 51 6.41 -0.03 5.87
N ILE A 52 6.74 0.39 4.65
CA ILE A 52 5.77 0.82 3.66
C ILE A 52 5.15 -0.39 2.98
N ARG A 53 3.81 -0.43 2.97
CA ARG A 53 3.02 -1.54 2.42
C ARG A 53 2.23 -1.08 1.20
N PRO A 54 2.03 -1.96 0.21
CA PRO A 54 1.21 -1.65 -0.94
C PRO A 54 -0.27 -1.57 -0.56
N TYR A 55 -1.04 -0.99 -1.48
CA TYR A 55 -2.49 -0.94 -1.43
C TYR A 55 -3.17 -2.33 -1.36
N SER A 56 -4.32 -2.36 -0.68
CA SER A 56 -5.25 -3.48 -0.64
C SER A 56 -6.67 -2.98 -0.87
N HIS A 57 -7.46 -3.71 -1.67
CA HIS A 57 -8.86 -3.39 -1.97
C HIS A 57 -9.69 -3.18 -0.71
N ASP A 58 -9.42 -3.95 0.35
CA ASP A 58 -10.19 -3.86 1.58
C ASP A 58 -10.09 -2.48 2.26
N LEU A 59 -9.08 -1.67 1.92
CA LEU A 59 -8.91 -0.30 2.41
C LEU A 59 -9.55 0.76 1.49
N TYR A 60 -10.13 0.37 0.35
CA TYR A 60 -10.56 1.28 -0.72
C TYR A 60 -11.33 2.50 -0.21
N SER A 61 -12.40 2.29 0.56
CA SER A 61 -13.25 3.38 1.04
C SER A 61 -12.51 4.37 1.94
N GLY A 62 -11.68 3.87 2.86
CA GLY A 62 -10.82 4.71 3.70
C GLY A 62 -9.72 5.40 2.89
N THR A 63 -9.19 4.74 1.88
CA THR A 63 -8.16 5.27 0.97
C THR A 63 -8.67 6.46 0.18
N VAL A 64 -9.87 6.35 -0.38
CA VAL A 64 -10.53 7.44 -1.10
C VAL A 64 -10.75 8.65 -0.19
N LYS A 65 -11.12 8.42 1.08
CA LYS A 65 -11.25 9.49 2.08
C LYS A 65 -9.91 10.14 2.41
N ALA A 66 -8.87 9.34 2.61
CA ALA A 66 -7.50 9.83 2.84
C ALA A 66 -6.98 10.64 1.64
N PHE A 67 -7.23 10.17 0.41
CA PHE A 67 -6.90 10.87 -0.83
C PHE A 67 -7.56 12.25 -0.87
N LYS A 68 -8.89 12.31 -0.65
CA LYS A 68 -9.64 13.57 -0.65
C LYS A 68 -9.17 14.54 0.44
N LYS A 69 -8.70 14.02 1.58
CA LYS A 69 -8.12 14.83 2.66
C LYS A 69 -6.78 15.45 2.25
N LEU A 70 -5.93 14.72 1.53
CA LEU A 70 -4.63 15.22 1.07
C LEU A 70 -4.75 16.11 -0.18
N PHE A 71 -5.71 15.82 -1.06
CA PHE A 71 -5.92 16.50 -2.34
C PHE A 71 -7.36 17.02 -2.46
N PRO A 72 -7.75 18.04 -1.67
CA PRO A 72 -9.13 18.54 -1.64
C PRO A 72 -9.59 19.13 -2.99
N ASP A 73 -8.65 19.62 -3.80
CA ASP A 73 -8.92 20.25 -5.09
C ASP A 73 -8.96 19.25 -6.27
N ALA A 74 -8.78 17.95 -6.00
CA ALA A 74 -8.87 16.91 -7.02
C ALA A 74 -10.29 16.84 -7.61
N LYS A 75 -10.40 16.85 -8.94
CA LYS A 75 -11.68 16.89 -9.67
C LYS A 75 -12.47 15.57 -9.65
N GLY A 76 -11.94 14.53 -9.01
CA GLY A 76 -12.57 13.22 -8.95
C GLY A 76 -11.90 12.30 -7.94
N THR A 77 -12.53 11.15 -7.73
CA THR A 77 -11.96 10.05 -6.97
C THR A 77 -11.01 9.27 -7.88
N PRO A 78 -9.80 8.91 -7.42
CA PRO A 78 -8.88 8.09 -8.20
C PRO A 78 -9.51 6.73 -8.53
N ALA A 79 -9.23 6.23 -9.72
CA ALA A 79 -9.60 4.88 -10.09
C ALA A 79 -8.88 3.88 -9.17
N GLU A 80 -9.47 2.71 -8.94
CA GLU A 80 -8.83 1.72 -8.07
C GLU A 80 -7.46 1.25 -8.63
N SER A 81 -7.31 1.15 -9.95
CA SER A 81 -6.02 0.85 -10.58
C SER A 81 -4.96 1.92 -10.31
N GLU A 82 -5.35 3.19 -10.14
CA GLU A 82 -4.43 4.25 -9.74
C GLU A 82 -4.04 4.07 -8.26
N LEU A 83 -5.00 3.75 -7.40
CA LEU A 83 -4.72 3.45 -5.99
C LEU A 83 -3.77 2.25 -5.83
N GLN A 84 -3.92 1.20 -6.63
CA GLN A 84 -3.03 0.03 -6.62
C GLN A 84 -1.57 0.38 -6.91
N THR A 85 -1.32 1.41 -7.72
CA THR A 85 0.03 1.82 -8.13
C THR A 85 0.59 2.97 -7.31
N GLN A 86 -0.27 3.80 -6.71
CA GLN A 86 0.12 5.03 -6.05
C GLN A 86 -0.02 4.99 -4.53
N ALA A 87 -1.02 4.29 -3.99
CA ALA A 87 -1.31 4.31 -2.57
C ALA A 87 -0.42 3.35 -1.78
N ASN A 88 0.12 3.88 -0.69
CA ASN A 88 1.09 3.22 0.18
C ASN A 88 0.70 3.43 1.65
N TYR A 89 0.99 2.45 2.50
CA TYR A 89 0.50 2.42 3.87
C TYR A 89 1.60 2.21 4.88
N ARG A 90 1.43 2.79 6.08
CA ARG A 90 2.25 2.48 7.25
C ARG A 90 1.42 2.58 8.53
N CYS A 91 1.97 2.03 9.61
CA CYS A 91 1.38 2.18 10.94
C CYS A 91 2.04 3.33 11.68
N MET A 92 1.24 4.23 12.22
CA MET A 92 1.71 5.32 13.05
C MET A 92 0.73 5.56 14.18
N ASP A 93 1.24 5.55 15.42
CA ASP A 93 0.46 5.77 16.63
C ASP A 93 -0.80 4.91 16.79
N GLY A 94 -0.76 3.69 16.25
CA GLY A 94 -1.89 2.76 16.31
C GLY A 94 -2.82 2.84 15.10
N GLU A 95 -2.66 3.86 14.27
CA GLU A 95 -3.51 4.13 13.11
C GLU A 95 -2.85 3.68 11.80
N VAL A 96 -3.71 3.43 10.82
CA VAL A 96 -3.30 3.19 9.44
C VAL A 96 -3.20 4.55 8.75
N LEU A 97 -2.03 4.89 8.24
CA LEU A 97 -1.84 6.09 7.42
C LEU A 97 -1.62 5.68 5.96
N ALA A 98 -2.21 6.44 5.03
CA ALA A 98 -1.99 6.34 3.60
C ALA A 98 -1.19 7.54 3.08
N CYS A 99 -0.34 7.28 2.10
CA CYS A 99 0.39 8.24 1.28
C CYS A 99 0.24 7.84 -0.19
N PHE A 100 0.37 8.81 -1.11
CA PHE A 100 0.21 8.59 -2.54
C PHE A 100 1.48 9.04 -3.28
N VAL A 101 2.14 8.12 -3.98
CA VAL A 101 3.28 8.46 -4.83
C VAL A 101 2.80 9.07 -6.15
N GLY A 102 3.53 10.07 -6.64
CA GLY A 102 3.21 10.80 -7.87
C GLY A 102 3.48 12.29 -7.72
N ALA A 103 3.53 13.02 -8.84
CA ALA A 103 3.77 14.48 -8.84
C ALA A 103 4.93 14.95 -7.93
N ASN A 104 6.03 14.18 -7.90
CA ASN A 104 7.21 14.40 -7.04
C ASN A 104 6.99 14.20 -5.53
N LEU A 105 5.90 13.54 -5.10
CA LEU A 105 5.61 13.23 -3.70
C LEU A 105 6.11 11.83 -3.34
N PRO A 106 7.09 11.67 -2.44
CA PRO A 106 7.57 10.35 -2.03
C PRO A 106 6.79 9.82 -0.81
N CYS A 107 6.49 8.52 -0.83
CA CYS A 107 6.04 7.78 0.34
C CYS A 107 7.22 7.10 1.03
N ALA A 108 8.17 7.90 1.52
CA ALA A 108 9.41 7.43 2.09
C ALA A 108 9.79 8.20 3.36
N LYS A 109 10.77 7.67 4.09
CA LYS A 109 11.47 8.42 5.13
C LYS A 109 12.28 9.52 4.46
N MET A 110 12.20 10.73 4.99
CA MET A 110 12.78 11.92 4.38
C MET A 110 14.25 12.06 4.72
N ASN A 111 15.04 12.58 3.79
CA ASN A 111 16.44 12.92 4.01
C ASN A 111 16.55 14.30 4.67
N ALA A 112 16.76 14.28 5.99
CA ALA A 112 16.94 15.45 6.82
C ALA A 112 18.39 15.94 6.93
N ALA A 113 19.32 15.41 6.11
CA ALA A 113 20.68 15.93 6.06
C ALA A 113 20.71 17.29 5.36
N ARG A 114 21.47 18.24 5.93
CA ARG A 114 21.75 19.55 5.30
C ARG A 114 22.85 19.49 4.25
N ASP A 115 23.72 18.49 4.35
CA ASP A 115 24.66 18.18 3.28
C ASP A 115 23.97 17.22 2.30
N ASN A 116 23.95 17.61 1.02
CA ASN A 116 23.30 16.85 -0.03
C ASN A 116 24.26 16.68 -1.21
N PRO A 117 24.84 15.48 -1.39
CA PRO A 117 25.83 15.24 -2.45
C PRO A 117 25.32 15.55 -3.86
N GLY A 118 24.05 15.26 -4.15
CA GLY A 118 23.46 15.53 -5.46
C GLY A 118 23.26 17.04 -5.71
N ALA A 119 22.88 17.80 -4.68
CA ALA A 119 22.85 19.26 -4.75
C ALA A 119 24.26 19.85 -4.94
N ASN A 120 25.25 19.33 -4.20
CA ASN A 120 26.65 19.75 -4.34
C ASN A 120 27.16 19.51 -5.76
N GLU A 121 26.86 18.36 -6.36
CA GLU A 121 27.27 18.04 -7.73
C GLU A 121 26.57 18.95 -8.75
N PHE A 122 25.27 19.19 -8.58
CA PHE A 122 24.54 20.12 -9.44
C PHE A 122 25.14 21.54 -9.41
N CYS A 123 25.52 22.04 -8.23
CA CYS A 123 26.07 23.39 -8.12
C CYS A 123 27.48 23.54 -8.71
N LYS A 124 28.27 22.47 -8.83
CA LYS A 124 29.58 22.56 -9.51
C LYS A 124 29.45 22.96 -10.97
N THR A 125 28.39 22.51 -11.64
CA THR A 125 28.11 22.82 -13.05
C THR A 125 27.19 24.02 -13.21
N ASN A 126 26.45 24.41 -12.16
CA ASN A 126 25.51 25.53 -12.15
C ASN A 126 25.80 26.47 -10.96
N PRO A 127 26.86 27.31 -11.02
CA PRO A 127 27.46 27.90 -9.83
C PRO A 127 26.60 28.90 -9.05
N ASN A 128 25.59 29.50 -9.67
CA ASN A 128 24.73 30.53 -9.06
C ASN A 128 23.24 30.35 -9.38
N GLU A 129 22.80 29.11 -9.60
CA GLU A 129 21.39 28.79 -9.82
C GLU A 129 20.54 29.06 -8.56
N ASP A 130 19.38 29.67 -8.72
CA ASP A 130 18.51 30.05 -7.60
C ASP A 130 17.78 28.86 -6.96
N VAL A 131 17.60 27.77 -7.71
CA VAL A 131 16.91 26.56 -7.24
C VAL A 131 17.64 25.32 -7.72
N VAL A 132 18.02 24.46 -6.77
CA VAL A 132 18.47 23.09 -7.08
C VAL A 132 17.23 22.19 -7.22
N PRO A 133 17.05 21.52 -8.36
CA PRO A 133 15.85 20.72 -8.63
C PRO A 133 15.82 19.40 -7.85
N ALA A 134 14.61 18.87 -7.62
CA ALA A 134 14.39 17.63 -6.87
C ALA A 134 15.07 16.39 -7.49
N PHE A 135 15.29 16.37 -8.81
CA PHE A 135 16.03 15.27 -9.45
C PHE A 135 17.50 15.22 -8.97
N ALA A 136 18.07 16.36 -8.58
CA ALA A 136 19.43 16.46 -8.06
C ALA A 136 19.47 16.25 -6.55
N THR A 137 18.52 16.82 -5.80
CA THR A 137 18.50 16.69 -4.33
C THR A 137 17.96 15.34 -3.84
N GLY A 138 17.23 14.62 -4.69
CA GLY A 138 16.28 13.58 -4.25
C GLY A 138 14.92 14.19 -3.91
N HIS A 139 13.85 13.46 -4.22
CA HIS A 139 12.47 13.89 -3.94
C HIS A 139 12.14 13.87 -2.43
N GLU A 140 12.93 13.13 -1.65
CA GLU A 140 12.83 12.98 -0.21
C GLU A 140 13.62 14.04 0.57
N ALA A 141 14.26 15.00 -0.10
CA ALA A 141 15.01 16.06 0.56
C ALA A 141 14.09 16.97 1.40
N VAL A 142 14.44 17.15 2.67
CA VAL A 142 13.71 18.01 3.63
C VAL A 142 14.01 19.49 3.44
N TYR A 143 15.15 19.81 2.84
CA TYR A 143 15.57 21.20 2.62
C TYR A 143 15.53 21.55 1.14
N SER A 144 15.25 22.82 0.86
CA SER A 144 15.50 23.43 -0.43
C SER A 144 16.91 23.99 -0.50
N TYR A 145 17.48 24.01 -1.70
CA TYR A 145 18.85 24.46 -1.93
C TYR A 145 18.90 25.45 -3.09
N LYS A 146 19.87 26.37 -3.02
CA LYS A 146 20.36 27.16 -4.16
C LYS A 146 21.85 26.96 -4.32
N CYS A 147 22.40 27.39 -5.45
CA CYS A 147 23.83 27.42 -5.67
C CYS A 147 24.41 28.81 -5.39
N ALA A 148 25.53 28.85 -4.67
CA ALA A 148 26.29 30.06 -4.46
C ALA A 148 27.77 29.76 -4.66
N SER A 149 28.36 30.36 -5.70
CA SER A 149 29.78 30.14 -6.06
C SER A 149 30.16 28.65 -6.14
N GLY A 150 29.31 27.84 -6.76
CA GLY A 150 29.58 26.42 -6.98
C GLY A 150 29.21 25.49 -5.83
N LYS A 151 28.60 26.01 -4.75
CA LYS A 151 28.23 25.22 -3.56
C LYS A 151 26.73 25.26 -3.30
N ALA A 152 26.17 24.14 -2.85
CA ALA A 152 24.79 24.09 -2.41
C ALA A 152 24.64 24.80 -1.05
N VAL A 153 23.64 25.67 -0.96
CA VAL A 153 23.29 26.41 0.26
C VAL A 153 21.81 26.19 0.55
N VAL A 154 21.51 25.77 1.77
CA VAL A 154 20.13 25.59 2.22
C VAL A 154 19.39 26.92 2.22
N THR A 155 18.24 26.97 1.59
CA THR A 155 17.37 28.17 1.51
C THR A 155 16.12 28.06 2.37
N GLY A 156 15.75 26.86 2.79
CA GLY A 156 14.55 26.63 3.58
C GLY A 156 14.30 25.15 3.85
N GLU A 157 13.24 24.89 4.61
CA GLU A 157 12.73 23.56 4.92
C GLU A 157 11.40 23.36 4.19
N THR A 158 11.30 22.28 3.42
CA THR A 158 10.13 21.95 2.60
C THR A 158 9.14 21.06 3.35
N TRP A 159 9.61 20.26 4.33
CA TRP A 159 8.81 19.24 4.99
C TRP A 159 8.98 19.23 6.50
N ALA A 160 7.88 19.45 7.24
CA ALA A 160 7.80 19.08 8.64
C ALA A 160 7.71 17.55 8.78
N LEU A 161 8.56 16.97 9.61
CA LEU A 161 8.63 15.52 9.82
C LEU A 161 7.86 15.07 11.06
N ASP A 162 7.28 13.88 11.00
CA ASP A 162 6.82 13.19 12.20
C ASP A 162 8.01 12.66 13.02
N LYS A 163 7.74 12.13 14.22
CA LYS A 163 8.76 11.53 15.10
C LYS A 163 9.49 10.32 14.49
N ARG A 164 9.02 9.81 13.35
CA ARG A 164 9.60 8.69 12.62
C ARG A 164 10.35 9.14 11.37
N GLY A 165 10.41 10.43 11.06
CA GLY A 165 11.15 10.98 9.93
C GLY A 165 10.37 10.98 8.60
N PHE A 166 9.04 10.85 8.62
CA PHE A 166 8.19 10.95 7.44
C PHE A 166 7.55 12.33 7.35
N ALA A 167 7.37 12.87 6.13
CA ALA A 167 6.74 14.18 5.94
C ALA A 167 5.27 14.18 6.36
N GLN A 168 4.92 14.88 7.45
CA GLN A 168 3.58 14.80 8.08
C GLN A 168 2.44 15.07 7.09
N LYS A 169 2.63 16.05 6.19
CA LYS A 169 1.62 16.47 5.22
C LYS A 169 1.40 15.50 4.06
N LEU A 170 2.22 14.45 3.93
CA LEU A 170 2.05 13.41 2.90
C LEU A 170 1.29 12.18 3.40
N TRP A 171 1.02 12.10 4.71
CA TRP A 171 0.38 10.94 5.32
C TRP A 171 -0.97 11.33 5.94
N ALA A 172 -2.04 10.69 5.48
CA ALA A 172 -3.38 10.88 6.03
C ALA A 172 -3.89 9.59 6.66
N GLU A 173 -4.58 9.72 7.78
CA GLU A 173 -5.30 8.61 8.41
C GLU A 173 -6.31 8.00 7.44
N VAL A 174 -6.35 6.67 7.44
CA VAL A 174 -7.30 5.86 6.67
C VAL A 174 -8.43 5.48 7.62
N PRO A 175 -9.62 6.09 7.51
CA PRO A 175 -10.71 5.78 8.41
C PRO A 175 -11.30 4.39 8.10
N ARG A 176 -11.70 3.69 9.16
CA ARG A 176 -12.32 2.36 9.08
C ARG A 176 -13.73 2.36 8.47
N ARG A 177 -14.45 3.48 8.53
CA ARG A 177 -15.85 3.61 8.08
C ARG A 177 -16.09 4.93 7.39
#